data_AF-A0A0P6Y0M9-F1
#
_entry.id   AF-A0A0P6Y0M9-F1
#
_cell.length_a   1.000
_cell.length_b   1.000
_cell.length_c   1.000
_cell.angle_alpha   90.00
_cell.angle_beta   90.00
_cell.angle_gamma   90.00
#
_symmetry.space_group_name_H-M   'P 1'
#
loop_
_entity.id
_entity.type
_entity.pdbx_description
1 polymer ?
#
loop_
_entity_poly.entity_id
_entity_poly.type
_entity_poly.pdbx_seq_one_letter_code
_entity_poly.pdbx_strand_id
1 'polypeptide(L)'
;MWITRRVYFVLVFFGLVASLWLKPAPMNAQTPLTGDQAAPLLNPEQAGSKHDFEAGLNSINGGTSYATASYPGIAFHRRNSNVGYAYYGAGCTYIKSIPGASFGDNEALSTKLAIPESATIIGVEFQYRDTDASNNSRLYLYRFNGAGAVDSVALLSSSGNGGYGSTYTAASFTPTPYDSYNYAYSLVWYSGGVGINHALCGVRVKYAYNSAVARPASTPPTNRPDALQGGTTGYNFTAASDFVAVDASSRYSYAGAGCMILTEGLNLSTEVDMPDGMQFRGYRAFYYNTSGQTMYANLVHVNGSSTSAVAIETTTQATGYANDYIDLDNNVQIINEVLKGYLLYIRPGNSESAKMCGIRSFYTLPVQGRSTATASKPIAKVVGDRDAKGALLSEATNEPSPIQTLELGTVEESASPNITDEYQFLTPYSFVPRDTAYVQQIDAAGCVSFDTDSEITYTFQLPAKSAILGIRFYYRNLAGNGATARLWAYDGRGWFNPIFAYQIPTTTGYASQIVDYTGSHYDLSEGSIHHSISFSLLNPTNTVQFCGARIWYTTALRHFYIPVAFK
;
A
#
# COMPACT_ATOMS: atom_id res chain seq x y z
N MET A 1 -6.78 -32.26 -69.51
CA MET A 1 -7.14 -31.15 -68.59
C MET A 1 -8.39 -31.50 -67.77
N TRP A 2 -8.42 -32.64 -67.07
CA TRP A 2 -9.62 -33.14 -66.36
C TRP A 2 -9.33 -33.85 -65.01
N ILE A 3 -8.08 -33.86 -64.53
CA ILE A 3 -7.69 -34.62 -63.32
C ILE A 3 -7.37 -33.69 -62.11
N THR A 4 -7.10 -32.40 -62.32
CA THR A 4 -6.72 -31.47 -61.24
C THR A 4 -7.90 -30.88 -60.44
N ARG A 5 -9.15 -31.06 -60.86
CA ARG A 5 -10.32 -30.52 -60.15
C ARG A 5 -10.91 -31.41 -59.05
N ARG A 6 -10.57 -32.71 -59.00
CA ARG A 6 -11.11 -33.63 -57.96
C ARG A 6 -10.31 -33.64 -56.66
N VAL A 7 -9.04 -33.23 -56.68
CA VAL A 7 -8.20 -33.23 -55.47
C VAL A 7 -8.51 -32.05 -54.55
N TYR A 8 -8.91 -30.90 -55.10
CA TYR A 8 -9.27 -29.72 -54.29
C TYR A 8 -10.62 -29.87 -53.55
N PHE A 9 -11.55 -30.67 -54.07
CA PHE A 9 -12.86 -30.83 -53.43
C PHE A 9 -12.83 -31.75 -52.20
N VAL A 10 -11.88 -32.69 -52.13
CA VAL A 10 -11.73 -33.60 -50.99
C VAL A 10 -10.99 -32.94 -49.82
N LEU A 11 -10.01 -32.06 -50.09
CA LEU A 11 -9.28 -31.35 -49.04
C LEU A 11 -10.13 -30.27 -48.33
N VAL A 12 -11.04 -29.61 -49.04
CA VAL A 12 -11.95 -28.61 -48.42
C VAL A 12 -13.01 -29.28 -47.54
N PHE A 13 -13.48 -30.49 -47.90
CA PHE A 13 -14.45 -31.22 -47.08
C PHE A 13 -13.86 -31.80 -45.79
N PHE A 14 -12.59 -32.25 -45.81
CA PHE A 14 -11.92 -32.69 -44.58
C PHE A 14 -11.53 -31.52 -43.64
N GLY A 15 -11.27 -30.33 -44.18
CA GLY A 15 -11.02 -29.12 -43.38
C GLY A 15 -12.27 -28.56 -42.68
N LEU A 16 -13.45 -28.71 -43.30
CA LEU A 16 -14.73 -28.22 -42.75
C LEU A 16 -15.39 -29.19 -41.76
N VAL A 17 -15.11 -30.50 -41.83
CA VAL A 17 -15.66 -31.47 -40.87
C VAL A 17 -14.78 -31.60 -39.61
N ALA A 18 -13.47 -31.34 -39.72
CA ALA A 18 -12.57 -31.33 -38.56
C ALA A 18 -12.75 -30.11 -37.63
N SER A 19 -13.38 -29.04 -38.11
CA SER A 19 -13.64 -27.81 -37.33
C SER A 19 -14.98 -27.82 -36.58
N LEU A 20 -15.84 -28.83 -36.76
CA LEU A 20 -17.11 -28.97 -36.03
C LEU A 20 -17.06 -29.88 -34.79
N TRP A 21 -15.94 -30.58 -34.53
CA TRP A 21 -15.80 -31.51 -33.39
C TRP A 21 -14.80 -31.08 -32.31
N LEU A 22 -14.20 -29.91 -32.46
CA LEU A 22 -13.42 -29.26 -31.40
C LEU A 22 -14.22 -28.07 -30.86
N LYS A 23 -15.39 -28.34 -30.27
CA LYS A 23 -15.88 -27.41 -29.24
C LYS A 23 -14.89 -27.55 -28.08
N PRO A 24 -14.12 -26.52 -27.71
CA PRO A 24 -13.45 -26.57 -26.42
C PRO A 24 -14.54 -26.87 -25.39
N ALA A 25 -14.32 -27.88 -24.55
CA ALA A 25 -15.18 -28.12 -23.42
C ALA A 25 -15.41 -26.75 -22.75
N PRO A 26 -16.66 -26.36 -22.42
CA PRO A 26 -16.86 -25.15 -21.67
C PRO A 26 -15.92 -25.24 -20.47
N MET A 27 -14.92 -24.37 -20.40
CA MET A 27 -14.27 -24.08 -19.14
C MET A 27 -15.43 -23.65 -18.26
N ASN A 28 -15.90 -24.56 -17.39
CA ASN A 28 -16.80 -24.18 -16.34
C ASN A 28 -16.11 -23.01 -15.67
N ALA A 29 -16.67 -21.80 -15.83
CA ALA A 29 -16.30 -20.68 -15.02
C ALA A 29 -16.46 -21.19 -13.59
N GLN A 30 -15.32 -21.49 -12.94
CA GLN A 30 -15.33 -21.90 -11.56
C GLN A 30 -16.03 -20.76 -10.85
N THR A 31 -17.18 -21.06 -10.22
CA THR A 31 -17.91 -20.06 -9.44
C THR A 31 -16.89 -19.35 -8.58
N PRO A 32 -16.83 -18.00 -8.63
CA PRO A 32 -15.95 -17.24 -7.75
C PRO A 32 -16.11 -17.82 -6.36
N LEU A 33 -15.01 -18.25 -5.74
CA LEU A 33 -15.06 -18.80 -4.39
C LEU A 33 -15.62 -17.68 -3.50
N THR A 34 -16.91 -17.77 -3.21
CA THR A 34 -17.61 -16.84 -2.33
C THR A 34 -17.14 -17.14 -0.93
N GLY A 35 -16.25 -16.28 -0.40
CA GLY A 35 -15.92 -16.20 1.02
C GLY A 35 -14.96 -17.26 1.53
N ASP A 36 -13.90 -16.80 2.19
CA ASP A 36 -13.28 -17.38 3.38
C ASP A 36 -12.93 -18.89 3.38
N GLN A 37 -12.82 -19.54 2.21
CA GLN A 37 -12.24 -20.87 2.11
C GLN A 37 -10.79 -20.74 2.60
N ALA A 38 -10.54 -21.20 3.83
CA ALA A 38 -9.21 -21.31 4.39
C ALA A 38 -8.37 -22.04 3.34
N ALA A 39 -7.39 -21.34 2.76
CA ALA A 39 -6.34 -22.07 2.07
C ALA A 39 -5.86 -23.13 3.06
N PRO A 40 -5.66 -24.39 2.64
CA PRO A 40 -5.06 -25.37 3.54
C PRO A 40 -3.82 -24.70 4.11
N LEU A 41 -3.78 -24.57 5.45
CA LEU A 41 -2.64 -23.99 6.18
C LEU A 41 -1.40 -24.50 5.48
N LEU A 42 -0.53 -23.57 5.01
CA LEU A 42 0.69 -23.95 4.29
C LEU A 42 1.28 -25.11 5.06
N ASN A 43 1.25 -26.30 4.45
CA ASN A 43 1.57 -27.55 5.13
C ASN A 43 2.92 -27.30 5.81
N PRO A 44 3.08 -27.51 7.12
CA PRO A 44 4.30 -27.14 7.82
C PRO A 44 5.45 -27.83 7.10
N GLU A 45 6.19 -27.03 6.31
CA GLU A 45 7.39 -27.48 5.64
C GLU A 45 8.30 -28.04 6.74
N GLN A 46 8.98 -29.15 6.44
CA GLN A 46 9.75 -29.92 7.42
C GLN A 46 10.53 -28.99 8.34
N ALA A 47 10.43 -29.24 9.65
CA ALA A 47 10.92 -28.39 10.75
C ALA A 47 12.39 -27.90 10.64
N GLY A 48 13.16 -28.34 9.65
CA GLY A 48 14.46 -27.79 9.28
C GLY A 48 14.41 -26.39 8.62
N SER A 49 13.55 -26.13 7.62
CA SER A 49 13.52 -24.80 6.95
C SER A 49 12.96 -23.69 7.85
N LYS A 50 11.96 -24.05 8.67
CA LYS A 50 11.35 -23.18 9.69
C LYS A 50 12.34 -22.67 10.74
N HIS A 51 13.30 -23.52 11.12
CA HIS A 51 14.27 -23.19 12.16
C HIS A 51 15.35 -22.24 11.63
N ASP A 52 15.62 -22.18 10.32
CA ASP A 52 16.73 -21.36 9.81
C ASP A 52 16.36 -19.88 9.65
N PHE A 53 15.16 -19.56 9.11
CA PHE A 53 14.73 -18.16 8.99
C PHE A 53 14.48 -17.52 10.36
N GLU A 54 13.97 -18.24 11.36
CA GLU A 54 13.70 -17.69 12.69
C GLU A 54 14.86 -17.89 13.68
N ALA A 55 15.50 -19.07 13.74
CA ALA A 55 16.46 -19.40 14.80
C ALA A 55 17.90 -18.97 14.54
N GLY A 56 18.24 -18.46 13.35
CA GLY A 56 19.59 -17.98 13.05
C GLY A 56 20.07 -16.77 13.89
N LEU A 57 19.28 -16.25 14.83
CA LEU A 57 19.52 -14.92 15.43
C LEU A 57 19.35 -14.79 16.95
N ASN A 58 19.05 -15.87 17.67
CA ASN A 58 18.90 -15.79 19.14
C ASN A 58 20.22 -15.75 19.91
N SER A 59 21.39 -15.60 19.27
CA SER A 59 22.69 -15.79 19.94
C SER A 59 23.71 -14.65 19.87
N ILE A 60 23.38 -13.46 19.34
CA ILE A 60 24.34 -12.34 19.34
C ILE A 60 24.15 -11.44 20.57
N ASN A 61 25.02 -11.61 21.56
CA ASN A 61 25.24 -10.66 22.65
C ASN A 61 25.58 -9.27 22.08
N GLY A 62 24.66 -8.30 22.18
CA GLY A 62 24.96 -6.88 21.97
C GLY A 62 23.96 -6.13 21.10
N GLY A 63 22.88 -5.62 21.71
CA GLY A 63 22.10 -4.44 21.26
C GLY A 63 21.44 -4.44 19.87
N THR A 64 21.63 -5.45 19.04
CA THR A 64 21.07 -5.54 17.69
C THR A 64 19.72 -6.22 17.75
N SER A 65 18.67 -5.48 17.42
CA SER A 65 17.31 -6.02 17.31
C SER A 65 17.11 -6.57 15.91
N TYR A 66 16.47 -7.73 15.81
CA TYR A 66 16.04 -8.29 14.54
C TYR A 66 14.54 -8.12 14.40
N ALA A 67 14.09 -7.78 13.20
CA ALA A 67 12.69 -7.64 12.87
C ALA A 67 12.44 -8.19 11.46
N THR A 68 11.17 -8.47 11.19
CA THR A 68 10.72 -8.93 9.88
C THR A 68 9.63 -8.01 9.39
N ALA A 69 9.72 -7.57 8.15
CA ALA A 69 8.63 -6.91 7.44
C ALA A 69 7.92 -7.97 6.59
N SER A 70 6.61 -8.11 6.77
CA SER A 70 5.79 -9.12 6.07
C SER A 70 4.89 -8.44 5.03
N TYR A 71 4.80 -8.97 3.82
CA TYR A 71 3.98 -8.45 2.73
C TYR A 71 3.13 -9.58 2.16
N PRO A 72 1.79 -9.58 2.33
CA PRO A 72 0.92 -10.56 1.70
C PRO A 72 0.90 -10.36 0.19
N GLY A 73 0.53 -11.38 -0.58
CA GLY A 73 0.38 -11.27 -2.03
C GLY A 73 -0.58 -10.17 -2.48
N ILE A 74 -1.60 -9.85 -1.67
CA ILE A 74 -2.52 -8.73 -1.92
C ILE A 74 -1.91 -7.33 -1.73
N ALA A 75 -0.73 -7.22 -1.12
CA ALA A 75 0.00 -5.94 -1.04
C ALA A 75 0.72 -5.58 -2.35
N PHE A 76 0.77 -6.51 -3.30
CA PHE A 76 1.43 -6.33 -4.58
C PHE A 76 0.42 -5.83 -5.62
N HIS A 77 0.79 -4.77 -6.33
CA HIS A 77 0.00 -4.20 -7.42
C HIS A 77 0.74 -4.33 -8.74
N ARG A 78 -0.01 -4.24 -9.85
CA ARG A 78 0.55 -4.37 -11.20
C ARG A 78 1.49 -3.22 -11.56
N ARG A 79 2.56 -3.53 -12.31
CA ARG A 79 3.47 -2.54 -12.90
C ARG A 79 3.05 -2.05 -14.29
N ASN A 80 2.07 -2.73 -14.88
CA ASN A 80 1.48 -2.39 -16.17
C ASN A 80 -0.04 -2.52 -16.04
N SER A 81 -0.78 -1.50 -16.46
CA SER A 81 -2.25 -1.48 -16.38
C SER A 81 -2.93 -2.59 -17.18
N ASN A 82 -2.22 -3.16 -18.16
CA ASN A 82 -2.71 -4.26 -18.99
C ASN A 82 -2.62 -5.63 -18.31
N VAL A 83 -1.83 -5.75 -17.24
CA VAL A 83 -1.71 -7.01 -16.49
C VAL A 83 -2.96 -7.19 -15.65
N GLY A 84 -3.63 -8.32 -15.86
CA GLY A 84 -4.72 -8.81 -15.05
C GLY A 84 -4.20 -9.59 -13.84
N TYR A 85 -4.71 -9.33 -12.64
CA TYR A 85 -4.47 -10.12 -11.43
C TYR A 85 -5.77 -10.34 -10.67
N ALA A 86 -5.78 -11.34 -9.80
CA ALA A 86 -6.92 -11.66 -8.96
C ALA A 86 -6.46 -12.27 -7.64
N TYR A 87 -7.32 -12.15 -6.64
CA TYR A 87 -7.13 -12.77 -5.34
C TYR A 87 -7.58 -14.23 -5.33
N TYR A 88 -6.80 -15.06 -4.65
CA TYR A 88 -7.04 -16.49 -4.54
C TYR A 88 -7.55 -16.95 -3.16
N GLY A 89 -7.45 -16.12 -2.12
CA GLY A 89 -7.68 -16.56 -0.74
C GLY A 89 -6.39 -16.51 0.08
N ALA A 90 -6.54 -16.48 1.41
CA ALA A 90 -5.44 -16.53 2.38
C ALA A 90 -4.28 -15.53 2.13
N GLY A 91 -4.59 -14.34 1.62
CA GLY A 91 -3.58 -13.33 1.28
C GLY A 91 -2.87 -13.55 -0.06
N CYS A 92 -3.17 -14.62 -0.82
CA CYS A 92 -2.53 -14.92 -2.08
C CYS A 92 -3.14 -14.20 -3.28
N THR A 93 -2.29 -13.75 -4.21
CA THR A 93 -2.64 -13.11 -5.48
C THR A 93 -2.00 -13.86 -6.65
N TYR A 94 -2.68 -13.93 -7.79
CA TYR A 94 -2.14 -14.52 -9.02
C TYR A 94 -2.37 -13.62 -10.23
N ILE A 95 -1.53 -13.76 -11.27
CA ILE A 95 -1.75 -13.08 -12.54
C ILE A 95 -2.84 -13.83 -13.33
N LYS A 96 -3.93 -13.15 -13.66
CA LYS A 96 -5.10 -13.67 -14.36
C LYS A 96 -5.00 -13.55 -15.87
N SER A 97 -4.31 -12.52 -16.37
CA SER A 97 -4.11 -12.32 -17.80
C SER A 97 -2.89 -11.44 -18.09
N ILE A 98 -2.22 -11.72 -19.21
CA ILE A 98 -1.15 -10.91 -19.78
C ILE A 98 -1.46 -10.71 -21.25
N PRO A 99 -1.81 -9.49 -21.69
CA PRO A 99 -1.97 -9.19 -23.10
C PRO A 99 -0.63 -9.35 -23.84
N GLY A 100 -0.60 -10.10 -24.94
CA GLY A 100 0.60 -10.27 -25.77
C GLY A 100 1.52 -11.45 -25.39
N ALA A 101 1.17 -12.25 -24.38
CA ALA A 101 1.79 -13.55 -24.03
C ALA A 101 3.32 -13.56 -23.77
N SER A 102 3.97 -12.42 -23.53
CA SER A 102 5.38 -12.36 -23.15
C SER A 102 5.52 -12.06 -21.66
N PHE A 103 6.23 -12.90 -20.91
CA PHE A 103 6.61 -12.63 -19.51
C PHE A 103 7.91 -11.81 -19.49
N GLY A 104 7.79 -10.49 -19.40
CA GLY A 104 8.90 -9.55 -19.22
C GLY A 104 8.76 -8.73 -17.93
N ASP A 105 9.55 -7.66 -17.83
CA ASP A 105 9.60 -6.77 -16.66
C ASP A 105 8.29 -6.01 -16.41
N ASN A 106 7.45 -5.89 -17.44
CA ASN A 106 6.19 -5.18 -17.38
C ASN A 106 5.07 -6.07 -16.82
N GLU A 107 5.25 -7.38 -16.85
CA GLU A 107 4.28 -8.40 -16.47
C GLU A 107 4.49 -8.92 -15.05
N ALA A 108 4.88 -8.02 -14.16
CA ALA A 108 5.14 -8.30 -12.75
C ALA A 108 4.20 -7.50 -11.84
N LEU A 109 4.03 -8.00 -10.62
CA LEU A 109 3.46 -7.23 -9.52
C LEU A 109 4.58 -6.74 -8.63
N SER A 110 4.40 -5.57 -8.02
CA SER A 110 5.39 -5.00 -7.12
C SER A 110 4.76 -4.39 -5.87
N THR A 111 5.57 -4.25 -4.83
CA THR A 111 5.24 -3.46 -3.65
C THR A 111 6.51 -2.85 -3.08
N LYS A 112 6.37 -1.71 -2.40
CA LYS A 112 7.48 -0.99 -1.79
C LYS A 112 8.02 -1.75 -0.58
N LEU A 113 9.34 -1.83 -0.44
CA LEU A 113 9.96 -2.22 0.83
C LEU A 113 10.10 -1.01 1.75
N ALA A 114 9.37 -1.02 2.86
CA ALA A 114 9.38 0.01 3.89
C ALA A 114 9.93 -0.58 5.20
N ILE A 115 11.22 -0.34 5.46
CA ILE A 115 11.90 -0.71 6.72
C ILE A 115 12.68 0.49 7.25
N PRO A 116 13.07 0.52 8.55
CA PRO A 116 13.80 1.64 9.10
C PRO A 116 15.10 1.94 8.34
N GLU A 117 15.39 3.22 8.16
CA GLU A 117 16.62 3.65 7.53
C GLU A 117 17.86 3.10 8.26
N SER A 118 18.91 2.75 7.50
CA SER A 118 20.12 2.11 8.01
C SER A 118 19.92 0.72 8.62
N ALA A 119 18.72 0.12 8.52
CA ALA A 119 18.56 -1.30 8.77
C ALA A 119 19.46 -2.10 7.81
N THR A 120 19.98 -3.23 8.25
CA THR A 120 20.70 -4.16 7.37
C THR A 120 19.77 -5.29 7.01
N ILE A 121 19.43 -5.42 5.74
CA ILE A 121 18.71 -6.58 5.22
C ILE A 121 19.63 -7.78 5.39
N ILE A 122 19.10 -8.87 5.94
CA ILE A 122 19.86 -10.10 6.20
C ILE A 122 19.21 -11.33 5.59
N GLY A 123 17.97 -11.23 5.13
CA GLY A 123 17.34 -12.29 4.37
C GLY A 123 16.00 -11.90 3.77
N VAL A 124 15.61 -12.63 2.74
CA VAL A 124 14.28 -12.53 2.11
C VAL A 124 13.70 -13.94 2.04
N GLU A 125 12.40 -14.05 2.28
CA GLU A 125 11.60 -15.26 2.16
C GLU A 125 10.48 -14.99 1.15
N PHE A 126 10.30 -15.89 0.19
CA PHE A 126 9.29 -15.87 -0.87
C PHE A 126 8.33 -17.04 -0.66
N GLN A 127 7.06 -16.75 -0.46
CA GLN A 127 6.01 -17.74 -0.23
C GLN A 127 5.03 -17.76 -1.37
N TYR A 128 4.76 -18.96 -1.87
CA TYR A 128 4.06 -19.14 -3.13
C TYR A 128 3.17 -20.37 -3.14
N ARG A 129 2.25 -20.39 -4.09
CA ARG A 129 1.67 -21.60 -4.65
C ARG A 129 2.18 -21.74 -6.07
N ASP A 130 2.91 -22.83 -6.33
CA ASP A 130 3.42 -23.17 -7.64
C ASP A 130 3.17 -24.66 -7.92
N THR A 131 2.27 -24.94 -8.86
CA THR A 131 1.97 -26.32 -9.28
C THR A 131 2.49 -26.61 -10.70
N ASP A 132 3.32 -25.76 -11.27
CA ASP A 132 3.83 -25.88 -12.63
C ASP A 132 5.35 -26.03 -12.64
N ALA A 133 5.78 -27.29 -12.76
CA ALA A 133 7.19 -27.67 -12.76
C ALA A 133 8.01 -27.06 -13.91
N SER A 134 7.35 -26.52 -14.95
CA SER A 134 8.05 -25.96 -16.11
C SER A 134 8.32 -24.46 -15.96
N ASN A 135 7.54 -23.75 -15.16
CA ASN A 135 7.55 -22.29 -15.13
C ASN A 135 7.63 -21.72 -13.70
N ASN A 136 8.82 -21.70 -13.10
CA ASN A 136 8.94 -21.15 -11.76
C ASN A 136 8.62 -19.65 -11.71
N SER A 137 7.79 -19.26 -10.74
CA SER A 137 7.70 -17.89 -10.23
C SER A 137 9.06 -17.39 -9.72
N ARG A 138 9.28 -16.07 -9.79
CA ARG A 138 10.49 -15.41 -9.28
C ARG A 138 10.14 -14.19 -8.45
N LEU A 139 10.84 -14.01 -7.34
CA LEU A 139 10.78 -12.80 -6.53
C LEU A 139 12.15 -12.11 -6.56
N TYR A 140 12.15 -10.83 -6.91
CA TYR A 140 13.29 -9.95 -6.83
C TYR A 140 13.10 -8.94 -5.69
N LEU A 141 14.17 -8.67 -4.96
CA LEU A 141 14.32 -7.43 -4.22
C LEU A 141 15.21 -6.52 -5.06
N TYR A 142 14.62 -5.53 -5.72
CA TYR A 142 15.38 -4.54 -6.50
C TYR A 142 15.69 -3.32 -5.66
N ARG A 143 16.80 -2.65 -6.01
CA ARG A 143 17.08 -1.28 -5.61
C ARG A 143 17.29 -0.39 -6.84
N PHE A 144 16.77 0.83 -6.80
CA PHE A 144 16.77 1.80 -7.90
C PHE A 144 17.45 3.08 -7.45
N ASN A 145 18.44 3.58 -8.20
CA ASN A 145 19.14 4.81 -7.82
C ASN A 145 18.47 6.11 -8.32
N GLY A 146 17.35 6.00 -9.05
CA GLY A 146 16.66 7.12 -9.69
C GLY A 146 17.35 7.69 -10.94
N ALA A 147 18.56 7.22 -11.27
CA ALA A 147 19.34 7.61 -12.45
C ALA A 147 19.42 6.45 -13.48
N GLY A 148 18.42 5.57 -13.46
CA GLY A 148 18.27 4.46 -14.40
C GLY A 148 19.02 3.18 -14.06
N ALA A 149 19.85 3.16 -13.01
CA ALA A 149 20.49 1.93 -12.57
C ALA A 149 19.53 1.12 -11.68
N VAL A 150 19.48 -0.18 -11.94
CA VAL A 150 18.70 -1.17 -11.19
C VAL A 150 19.64 -2.29 -10.80
N ASP A 151 19.72 -2.56 -9.50
CA ASP A 151 20.46 -3.71 -8.98
C ASP A 151 19.49 -4.70 -8.34
N SER A 152 19.74 -5.99 -8.55
CA SER A 152 19.11 -7.05 -7.77
C SER A 152 19.88 -7.26 -6.47
N VAL A 153 19.19 -7.07 -5.34
CA VAL A 153 19.71 -7.34 -4.00
C VAL A 153 19.48 -8.81 -3.64
N ALA A 154 18.32 -9.36 -4.00
CA ALA A 154 17.98 -10.76 -3.81
C ALA A 154 17.18 -11.27 -5.02
N LEU A 155 17.38 -12.55 -5.37
CA LEU A 155 16.55 -13.29 -6.30
C LEU A 155 16.20 -14.64 -5.68
N LEU A 156 14.90 -14.92 -5.60
CA LEU A 156 14.35 -16.19 -5.16
C LEU A 156 13.47 -16.75 -6.28
N SER A 157 13.51 -18.06 -6.47
CA SER A 157 12.60 -18.76 -7.38
C SER A 157 11.72 -19.71 -6.58
N SER A 158 10.50 -19.94 -7.04
CA SER A 158 9.73 -21.07 -6.59
C SER A 158 10.35 -22.38 -7.09
N SER A 159 10.02 -23.47 -6.42
CA SER A 159 10.21 -24.82 -6.92
C SER A 159 8.85 -25.31 -7.40
N GLY A 160 8.62 -25.44 -8.71
CA GLY A 160 7.34 -25.85 -9.33
C GLY A 160 6.84 -27.28 -9.01
N ASN A 161 7.12 -27.80 -7.81
CA ASN A 161 6.80 -29.14 -7.36
C ASN A 161 5.53 -29.17 -6.49
N GLY A 162 4.40 -28.72 -7.05
CA GLY A 162 3.10 -29.32 -6.73
C GLY A 162 2.26 -28.67 -5.62
N GLY A 163 2.44 -27.39 -5.31
CA GLY A 163 1.53 -26.72 -4.37
C GLY A 163 2.12 -25.51 -3.69
N TYR A 164 1.74 -25.35 -2.42
CA TYR A 164 2.24 -24.29 -1.57
C TYR A 164 3.67 -24.59 -1.11
N GLY A 165 4.54 -23.58 -1.08
CA GLY A 165 5.93 -23.71 -0.64
C GLY A 165 6.55 -22.37 -0.27
N SER A 166 7.78 -22.43 0.23
CA SER A 166 8.58 -21.24 0.54
C SER A 166 10.03 -21.42 0.09
N THR A 167 10.65 -20.33 -0.38
CA THR A 167 12.09 -20.26 -0.65
C THR A 167 12.67 -19.11 0.15
N TYR A 168 13.86 -19.27 0.73
CA TYR A 168 14.53 -18.21 1.48
C TYR A 168 16.02 -18.11 1.10
N THR A 169 16.63 -16.94 1.33
CA THR A 169 18.03 -16.65 0.94
C THR A 169 19.07 -17.27 1.90
N ALA A 170 18.98 -18.58 2.13
CA ALA A 170 19.48 -19.30 3.31
C ALA A 170 20.96 -19.25 3.67
N ALA A 171 21.89 -18.97 2.74
CA ALA A 171 23.32 -19.14 3.03
C ALA A 171 24.27 -18.16 2.30
N SER A 172 23.84 -17.59 1.18
CA SER A 172 24.67 -16.73 0.33
C SER A 172 24.20 -15.29 0.26
N PHE A 173 23.26 -14.89 1.13
CA PHE A 173 22.81 -13.52 1.17
C PHE A 173 23.90 -12.63 1.76
N THR A 174 24.39 -11.68 0.96
CA THR A 174 25.30 -10.66 1.47
C THR A 174 24.46 -9.63 2.23
N PRO A 175 24.66 -9.45 3.55
CA PRO A 175 23.95 -8.44 4.30
C PRO A 175 24.06 -7.09 3.60
N THR A 176 22.91 -6.50 3.30
CA THR A 176 22.83 -5.30 2.46
C THR A 176 22.26 -4.17 3.29
N PRO A 177 22.99 -3.06 3.48
CA PRO A 177 22.44 -1.87 4.11
C PRO A 177 21.23 -1.37 3.31
N TYR A 178 20.14 -1.08 4.03
CA TYR A 178 19.00 -0.35 3.52
C TYR A 178 19.32 1.14 3.56
N ASP A 179 19.48 1.71 2.39
CA ASP A 179 19.86 3.09 2.16
C ASP A 179 18.78 3.75 1.30
N SER A 180 17.73 4.21 1.96
CA SER A 180 16.61 4.88 1.29
C SER A 180 16.97 6.28 0.79
N TYR A 181 18.20 6.76 1.05
CA TYR A 181 18.70 8.00 0.50
C TYR A 181 19.14 7.72 -0.92
N ASN A 182 20.09 6.80 -1.11
CA ASN A 182 20.64 6.58 -2.44
C ASN A 182 19.73 5.71 -3.31
N TYR A 183 18.85 4.87 -2.70
CA TYR A 183 18.05 3.91 -3.45
C TYR A 183 16.59 3.82 -3.00
N ALA A 184 15.67 3.61 -3.94
CA ALA A 184 14.35 3.06 -3.65
C ALA A 184 14.43 1.54 -3.68
N TYR A 185 13.74 0.84 -2.78
CA TYR A 185 13.69 -0.63 -2.77
C TYR A 185 12.27 -1.11 -3.08
N SER A 186 12.14 -2.04 -4.01
CA SER A 186 10.84 -2.63 -4.39
C SER A 186 10.97 -4.15 -4.45
N LEU A 187 9.97 -4.83 -3.89
CA LEU A 187 9.77 -6.26 -4.04
C LEU A 187 8.99 -6.47 -5.33
N VAL A 188 9.53 -7.26 -6.26
CA VAL A 188 8.93 -7.47 -7.58
C VAL A 188 8.77 -8.97 -7.84
N TRP A 189 7.52 -9.39 -7.99
CA TRP A 189 7.16 -10.78 -8.25
C TRP A 189 6.75 -10.99 -9.71
N TYR A 190 7.37 -12.00 -10.31
CA TYR A 190 7.10 -12.51 -11.65
C TYR A 190 6.45 -13.88 -11.50
N SER A 191 5.25 -14.03 -12.03
CA SER A 191 4.42 -15.22 -11.82
C SER A 191 4.97 -16.49 -12.48
N GLY A 192 5.79 -16.39 -13.53
CA GLY A 192 6.25 -17.56 -14.30
C GLY A 192 5.16 -18.11 -15.24
N GLY A 193 3.90 -18.09 -14.83
CA GLY A 193 2.74 -18.40 -15.66
C GLY A 193 1.51 -17.55 -15.34
N VAL A 194 0.44 -17.72 -16.10
CA VAL A 194 -0.88 -17.14 -15.82
C VAL A 194 -1.75 -18.19 -15.14
N GLY A 195 -2.58 -17.73 -14.20
CA GLY A 195 -3.57 -18.53 -13.51
C GLY A 195 -3.18 -18.89 -12.09
N ILE A 196 -4.14 -19.48 -11.39
CA ILE A 196 -4.10 -19.79 -9.96
C ILE A 196 -2.93 -20.69 -9.54
N ASN A 197 -2.38 -21.45 -10.49
CA ASN A 197 -1.25 -22.36 -10.31
C ASN A 197 0.07 -21.62 -10.05
N HIS A 198 0.07 -20.30 -10.25
CA HIS A 198 1.17 -19.40 -9.97
C HIS A 198 0.64 -18.26 -9.09
N ALA A 199 0.70 -18.43 -7.77
CA ALA A 199 0.21 -17.42 -6.83
C ALA A 199 1.32 -16.99 -5.87
N LEU A 200 1.45 -15.69 -5.69
CA LEU A 200 2.22 -15.09 -4.62
C LEU A 200 1.37 -15.07 -3.36
N CYS A 201 1.82 -15.73 -2.31
CA CYS A 201 1.11 -15.75 -1.03
C CYS A 201 1.68 -14.73 -0.05
N GLY A 202 2.99 -14.51 -0.09
CA GLY A 202 3.61 -13.40 0.62
C GLY A 202 5.12 -13.37 0.48
N VAL A 203 5.69 -12.32 1.06
CA VAL A 203 7.12 -12.06 1.11
C VAL A 203 7.47 -11.59 2.52
N ARG A 204 8.58 -12.07 3.06
CA ARG A 204 9.11 -11.59 4.33
C ARG A 204 10.53 -11.11 4.15
N VAL A 205 10.83 -9.93 4.68
CA VAL A 205 12.18 -9.34 4.66
C VAL A 205 12.68 -9.26 6.08
N LYS A 206 13.71 -10.04 6.38
CA LYS A 206 14.38 -10.02 7.68
C LYS A 206 15.47 -8.95 7.67
N TYR A 207 15.49 -8.13 8.71
CA TYR A 207 16.47 -7.07 8.85
C TYR A 207 16.98 -6.95 10.30
N ALA A 208 18.23 -6.53 10.41
CA ALA A 208 18.86 -6.13 11.66
C ALA A 208 18.77 -4.60 11.78
N TYR A 209 18.38 -4.11 12.95
CA TYR A 209 18.32 -2.69 13.24
C TYR A 209 18.85 -2.41 14.65
N ASN A 210 19.72 -1.42 14.78
CA ASN A 210 20.25 -0.99 16.06
C ASN A 210 19.41 0.19 16.56
N SER A 211 18.47 -0.05 17.48
CA SER A 211 17.63 1.01 18.03
C SER A 211 18.40 1.98 18.93
N ALA A 212 19.48 1.54 19.58
CA ALA A 212 20.33 2.37 20.42
C ALA A 212 21.27 3.28 19.59
N VAL A 213 21.52 2.90 18.34
CA VAL A 213 22.17 3.71 17.32
C VAL A 213 21.17 3.98 16.21
N ALA A 214 19.96 4.41 16.58
CA ALA A 214 19.19 5.31 15.73
C ALA A 214 20.09 6.54 15.53
N ARG A 215 21.01 6.41 14.57
CA ARG A 215 22.01 7.41 14.25
C ARG A 215 21.20 8.70 14.09
N PRO A 216 21.58 9.83 14.72
CA PRO A 216 21.03 11.11 14.29
C PRO A 216 21.19 11.10 12.79
N ALA A 217 20.06 11.12 12.06
CA ALA A 217 19.97 10.84 10.64
C ALA A 217 21.22 11.40 9.97
N SER A 218 22.06 10.51 9.42
CA SER A 218 23.43 10.85 9.09
C SER A 218 23.42 12.18 8.36
N THR A 219 24.02 13.22 8.95
CA THR A 219 24.11 14.53 8.30
C THR A 219 24.62 14.24 6.91
N PRO A 220 23.81 14.51 5.86
CA PRO A 220 24.23 14.17 4.51
C PRO A 220 25.59 14.86 4.28
N PRO A 221 26.51 14.25 3.53
CA PRO A 221 27.83 14.84 3.31
C PRO A 221 27.67 16.32 2.98
N THR A 222 28.38 17.21 3.70
CA THR A 222 28.23 18.67 3.64
C THR A 222 28.39 19.27 2.23
N ASN A 223 28.83 18.47 1.26
CA ASN A 223 28.99 18.84 -0.14
C ASN A 223 27.85 18.35 -1.04
N ARG A 224 26.75 17.82 -0.50
CA ARG A 224 25.56 17.51 -1.29
C ARG A 224 24.62 18.71 -1.25
N PRO A 225 24.16 19.24 -2.40
CA PRO A 225 23.27 20.40 -2.47
C PRO A 225 21.92 20.20 -1.72
N ASP A 226 21.65 18.97 -1.29
CA ASP A 226 20.38 18.54 -0.69
C ASP A 226 20.56 18.10 0.77
N ALA A 227 21.75 18.31 1.33
CA ALA A 227 21.98 18.23 2.76
C ALA A 227 21.26 19.42 3.40
N LEU A 228 19.98 19.26 3.72
CA LEU A 228 19.22 20.24 4.49
C LEU A 228 20.06 20.66 5.71
N GLN A 229 20.53 21.90 5.71
CA GLN A 229 21.44 22.37 6.74
C GLN A 229 20.67 22.51 8.06
N GLY A 230 21.03 21.71 9.07
CA GLY A 230 20.70 21.99 10.47
C GLY A 230 19.57 21.18 11.13
N GLY A 231 19.35 19.90 10.80
CA GLY A 231 18.45 19.03 11.58
C GLY A 231 18.65 17.54 11.33
N THR A 232 18.07 16.67 12.17
CA THR A 232 17.91 15.24 11.86
C THR A 232 16.89 15.08 10.73
N THR A 233 17.41 14.99 9.51
CA THR A 233 16.64 14.88 8.28
C THR A 233 16.46 13.42 7.91
N GLY A 234 15.23 12.92 7.93
CA GLY A 234 14.88 11.63 7.35
C GLY A 234 14.54 11.75 5.86
N TYR A 235 14.52 10.62 5.19
CA TYR A 235 14.18 10.51 3.78
C TYR A 235 13.42 9.21 3.52
N ASN A 236 12.66 9.19 2.43
CA ASN A 236 11.92 8.03 1.97
C ASN A 236 11.89 8.05 0.44
N PHE A 237 12.38 7.01 -0.23
CA PHE A 237 12.40 6.93 -1.69
C PHE A 237 11.43 5.87 -2.19
N THR A 238 10.39 6.31 -2.89
CA THR A 238 9.41 5.45 -3.56
C THR A 238 9.77 5.32 -5.05
N ALA A 239 9.95 4.09 -5.54
CA ALA A 239 10.21 3.85 -6.96
C ALA A 239 8.94 4.09 -7.77
N ALA A 240 9.06 4.45 -9.06
CA ALA A 240 7.87 4.70 -9.87
C ALA A 240 6.97 3.45 -10.02
N SER A 241 7.55 2.24 -9.98
CA SER A 241 6.79 0.99 -10.00
C SER A 241 5.86 0.79 -8.79
N ASP A 242 6.08 1.54 -7.70
CA ASP A 242 5.25 1.47 -6.50
C ASP A 242 4.08 2.47 -6.53
N PHE A 243 3.94 3.27 -7.60
CA PHE A 243 2.79 4.15 -7.79
C PHE A 243 1.62 3.38 -8.42
N VAL A 244 0.42 3.72 -7.99
CA VAL A 244 -0.84 3.13 -8.48
C VAL A 244 -1.60 4.15 -9.31
N ALA A 245 -2.44 3.70 -10.24
CA ALA A 245 -3.32 4.61 -10.98
C ALA A 245 -4.29 5.28 -10.02
N VAL A 246 -4.47 6.59 -10.19
CA VAL A 246 -5.45 7.36 -9.42
C VAL A 246 -6.86 6.96 -9.84
N ASP A 247 -7.12 6.98 -11.15
CA ASP A 247 -8.43 6.67 -11.72
C ASP A 247 -8.38 5.47 -12.68
N ALA A 248 -9.56 4.93 -12.99
CA ALA A 248 -9.70 3.85 -13.95
C ALA A 248 -9.45 4.24 -15.41
N SER A 249 -9.29 5.53 -15.74
CA SER A 249 -8.90 5.96 -17.09
C SER A 249 -7.38 5.92 -17.27
N SER A 250 -6.63 5.92 -16.17
CA SER A 250 -5.19 5.92 -16.19
C SER A 250 -4.66 4.56 -16.61
N ARG A 251 -3.87 4.55 -17.68
CA ARG A 251 -3.10 3.40 -18.16
C ARG A 251 -1.64 3.74 -18.05
N TYR A 252 -0.84 2.76 -17.67
CA TYR A 252 0.58 2.94 -17.44
C TYR A 252 1.34 1.68 -17.78
N SER A 253 2.61 1.85 -18.11
CA SER A 253 3.54 0.74 -18.31
C SER A 253 4.84 1.04 -17.59
N TYR A 254 5.42 0.00 -17.02
CA TYR A 254 6.83 0.02 -16.69
C TYR A 254 7.64 0.12 -18.00
N ALA A 255 8.69 0.92 -17.96
CA ALA A 255 9.50 1.28 -19.12
C ALA A 255 10.98 0.94 -18.91
N GLY A 256 11.24 -0.02 -18.01
CA GLY A 256 12.59 -0.39 -17.59
C GLY A 256 13.21 0.62 -16.62
N ALA A 257 14.38 0.26 -16.07
CA ALA A 257 15.25 1.17 -15.32
C ALA A 257 14.63 1.86 -14.08
N GLY A 258 13.59 1.27 -13.49
CA GLY A 258 12.82 1.85 -12.38
C GLY A 258 11.78 2.89 -12.81
N CYS A 259 11.59 3.11 -14.11
CA CYS A 259 10.75 4.17 -14.62
C CYS A 259 9.42 3.68 -15.20
N MET A 260 8.41 4.55 -15.13
CA MET A 260 7.06 4.34 -15.61
C MET A 260 6.69 5.40 -16.63
N ILE A 261 5.83 5.02 -17.57
CA ILE A 261 5.16 5.92 -18.51
C ILE A 261 3.66 5.86 -18.29
N LEU A 262 2.97 6.96 -18.57
CA LEU A 262 1.52 6.93 -18.75
C LEU A 262 1.24 6.57 -20.20
N THR A 263 0.30 5.67 -20.46
CA THR A 263 -0.19 5.40 -21.81
C THR A 263 -1.55 6.06 -22.04
N GLU A 264 -2.34 6.25 -20.98
CA GLU A 264 -3.62 6.98 -20.98
C GLU A 264 -3.87 7.60 -19.59
N GLY A 265 -4.80 8.54 -19.49
CA GLY A 265 -5.19 9.22 -18.24
C GLY A 265 -4.18 10.27 -17.76
N LEU A 266 -4.22 10.59 -16.45
CA LEU A 266 -3.60 11.82 -15.94
C LEU A 266 -2.56 11.62 -14.84
N ASN A 267 -2.82 10.77 -13.84
CA ASN A 267 -1.98 10.75 -12.65
C ASN A 267 -1.82 9.33 -12.10
N LEU A 268 -0.63 9.06 -11.55
CA LEU A 268 -0.38 7.95 -10.64
C LEU A 268 -0.14 8.53 -9.24
N SER A 269 -0.45 7.78 -8.20
CA SER A 269 -0.29 8.19 -6.81
C SER A 269 0.46 7.18 -5.97
N THR A 270 1.09 7.68 -4.92
CA THR A 270 1.55 6.88 -3.79
C THR A 270 1.30 7.66 -2.51
N GLU A 271 1.10 6.93 -1.41
CA GLU A 271 0.93 7.54 -0.10
C GLU A 271 2.26 8.05 0.45
N VAL A 272 2.18 9.18 1.16
CA VAL A 272 3.29 9.70 1.94
C VAL A 272 3.13 9.16 3.36
N ASP A 273 3.73 8.00 3.61
CA ASP A 273 3.74 7.41 4.94
C ASP A 273 4.81 8.09 5.81
N MET A 274 4.36 9.01 6.67
CA MET A 274 5.20 9.74 7.62
C MET A 274 4.50 9.88 8.97
N PRO A 275 5.22 9.72 10.10
CA PRO A 275 4.67 9.99 11.42
C PRO A 275 4.09 11.39 11.61
N ASP A 276 3.03 11.47 12.42
CA ASP A 276 2.40 12.72 12.81
C ASP A 276 3.40 13.71 13.44
N GLY A 277 3.25 14.99 13.10
CA GLY A 277 4.11 16.06 13.58
C GLY A 277 5.45 16.19 12.86
N MET A 278 5.82 15.28 11.96
CA MET A 278 6.99 15.48 11.11
C MET A 278 6.84 16.70 10.22
N GLN A 279 7.94 17.41 9.99
CA GLN A 279 7.97 18.52 9.05
C GLN A 279 8.42 17.99 7.69
N PHE A 280 7.51 18.02 6.72
CA PHE A 280 7.77 17.68 5.34
C PHE A 280 8.43 18.88 4.65
N ARG A 281 9.71 18.74 4.28
CA ARG A 281 10.57 19.83 3.79
C ARG A 281 10.52 19.99 2.28
N GLY A 282 10.30 18.88 1.57
CA GLY A 282 10.38 18.87 0.12
C GLY A 282 10.41 17.47 -0.42
N TYR A 283 10.48 17.37 -1.73
CA TYR A 283 10.63 16.09 -2.42
C TYR A 283 11.45 16.27 -3.69
N ARG A 284 12.08 15.19 -4.13
CA ARG A 284 12.83 15.14 -5.38
C ARG A 284 12.17 14.18 -6.34
N ALA A 285 11.77 14.67 -7.50
CA ALA A 285 11.28 13.87 -8.59
C ALA A 285 12.45 13.39 -9.45
N PHE A 286 12.57 12.08 -9.65
CA PHE A 286 13.55 11.47 -10.56
C PHE A 286 12.85 11.10 -11.86
N TYR A 287 13.45 11.44 -13.00
CA TYR A 287 12.83 11.23 -14.30
C TYR A 287 13.86 11.02 -15.41
N TYR A 288 13.39 10.49 -16.53
CA TYR A 288 14.12 10.39 -17.79
C TYR A 288 13.39 11.19 -18.86
N ASN A 289 14.07 12.07 -19.58
CA ASN A 289 13.45 12.89 -20.62
C ASN A 289 14.37 13.06 -21.83
N THR A 290 13.87 12.85 -23.05
CA THR A 290 14.57 13.16 -24.30
C THR A 290 13.71 13.94 -25.29
N SER A 291 12.44 14.19 -24.96
CA SER A 291 11.49 14.95 -25.78
C SER A 291 11.24 16.36 -25.30
N GLY A 292 11.77 16.74 -24.14
CA GLY A 292 11.44 18.02 -23.50
C GLY A 292 10.00 18.07 -22.97
N GLN A 293 9.32 16.93 -22.82
CA GLN A 293 7.98 16.91 -22.24
C GLN A 293 8.01 17.34 -20.78
N THR A 294 7.08 18.21 -20.38
CA THR A 294 6.87 18.53 -18.96
C THR A 294 6.24 17.34 -18.25
N MET A 295 6.85 16.91 -17.14
CA MET A 295 6.25 15.97 -16.20
C MET A 295 5.84 16.72 -14.94
N TYR A 296 4.93 16.12 -14.16
CA TYR A 296 4.44 16.73 -12.93
C TYR A 296 4.73 15.82 -11.74
N ALA A 297 5.08 16.44 -10.63
CA ALA A 297 5.13 15.83 -9.33
C ALA A 297 4.43 16.79 -8.38
N ASN A 298 3.34 16.35 -7.76
CA ASN A 298 2.51 17.19 -6.91
C ASN A 298 2.36 16.53 -5.55
N LEU A 299 2.40 17.33 -4.49
CA LEU A 299 2.01 16.92 -3.16
C LEU A 299 0.60 17.44 -2.91
N VAL A 300 -0.30 16.57 -2.45
CA VAL A 300 -1.65 16.95 -2.01
C VAL A 300 -1.92 16.39 -0.62
N HIS A 301 -2.95 16.91 0.02
CA HIS A 301 -3.54 16.28 1.19
C HIS A 301 -5.02 16.02 0.99
N VAL A 302 -5.52 14.97 1.64
CA VAL A 302 -6.90 14.51 1.62
C VAL A 302 -7.39 14.47 3.07
N ASN A 303 -8.55 15.08 3.34
CA ASN A 303 -9.15 15.13 4.69
C ASN A 303 -10.47 14.34 4.80
N GLY A 304 -10.75 13.47 3.83
CA GLY A 304 -11.99 12.69 3.74
C GLY A 304 -13.18 13.44 3.15
N SER A 305 -13.10 14.75 2.94
CA SER A 305 -14.14 15.55 2.27
C SER A 305 -13.65 16.40 1.11
N SER A 306 -12.34 16.53 0.94
CA SER A 306 -11.70 17.31 -0.10
C SER A 306 -10.27 16.86 -0.35
N THR A 307 -9.79 17.11 -1.56
CA THR A 307 -8.38 17.01 -1.94
C THR A 307 -7.85 18.41 -2.19
N SER A 308 -6.78 18.80 -1.51
CA SER A 308 -6.18 20.13 -1.64
C SER A 308 -4.71 20.02 -2.01
N ALA A 309 -4.30 20.82 -2.98
CA ALA A 309 -2.90 20.89 -3.38
C ALA A 309 -2.05 21.55 -2.29
N VAL A 310 -0.92 20.91 -1.98
CA VAL A 310 0.12 21.44 -1.10
C VAL A 310 1.22 22.07 -1.95
N ALA A 311 1.63 21.37 -3.00
CA ALA A 311 2.56 21.85 -4.01
C ALA A 311 2.21 21.26 -5.38
N ILE A 312 2.24 22.09 -6.41
CA ILE A 312 2.01 21.69 -7.80
C ILE A 312 3.23 22.13 -8.58
N GLU A 313 4.08 21.18 -8.94
CA GLU A 313 5.35 21.50 -9.58
C GLU A 313 5.55 20.72 -10.87
N THR A 314 6.29 21.34 -11.78
CA THR A 314 6.68 20.77 -13.07
C THR A 314 8.17 20.49 -13.08
N THR A 315 8.58 19.49 -13.85
CA THR A 315 9.99 19.20 -14.05
C THR A 315 10.66 20.20 -15.01
N THR A 316 11.96 20.41 -14.86
CA THR A 316 12.77 21.38 -15.63
C THR A 316 13.03 20.98 -17.08
N GLN A 317 12.47 19.85 -17.53
CA GLN A 317 12.63 19.29 -18.88
C GLN A 317 14.08 18.94 -19.28
N ALA A 318 15.01 18.86 -18.30
CA ALA A 318 16.38 18.44 -18.54
C ALA A 318 16.46 17.09 -19.27
N THR A 319 17.39 16.95 -20.22
CA THR A 319 17.51 15.73 -21.04
C THR A 319 18.31 14.62 -20.35
N GLY A 320 18.04 13.37 -20.71
CA GLY A 320 18.59 12.17 -20.07
C GLY A 320 17.93 11.87 -18.74
N TYR A 321 18.66 11.18 -17.86
CA TYR A 321 18.25 11.01 -16.46
C TYR A 321 18.53 12.30 -15.70
N ALA A 322 17.49 12.86 -15.11
CA ALA A 322 17.55 14.08 -14.35
C ALA A 322 16.67 13.98 -13.11
N ASN A 323 16.77 14.99 -12.26
CA ASN A 323 15.96 15.11 -11.07
C ASN A 323 15.80 16.57 -10.71
N ASP A 324 14.63 16.91 -10.18
CA ASP A 324 14.32 18.24 -9.69
C ASP A 324 13.95 18.14 -8.21
N TYR A 325 14.50 19.04 -7.41
CA TYR A 325 14.12 19.20 -6.01
C TYR A 325 13.05 20.28 -5.89
N ILE A 326 11.93 19.90 -5.30
CA ILE A 326 10.82 20.77 -4.95
C ILE A 326 10.99 21.11 -3.48
N ASP A 327 11.30 22.37 -3.22
CA ASP A 327 11.43 22.91 -1.86
C ASP A 327 10.08 23.43 -1.36
N LEU A 328 9.72 23.07 -0.13
CA LEU A 328 8.51 23.53 0.54
C LEU A 328 8.81 24.50 1.69
N ASP A 329 10.06 24.94 1.84
CA ASP A 329 10.54 25.73 2.98
C ASP A 329 9.77 27.05 3.23
N ASN A 330 9.12 27.63 2.22
CA ASN A 330 8.25 28.81 2.42
C ASN A 330 6.88 28.48 3.04
N ASN A 331 6.47 27.21 3.05
CA ASN A 331 5.20 26.73 3.58
C ASN A 331 5.42 25.41 4.31
N VAL A 332 6.22 25.44 5.38
CA VAL A 332 6.52 24.29 6.23
C VAL A 332 5.26 23.45 6.47
N GLN A 333 5.23 22.27 5.88
CA GLN A 333 4.11 21.35 6.02
C GLN A 333 4.37 20.46 7.22
N ILE A 334 3.68 20.74 8.31
CA ILE A 334 3.62 19.81 9.42
C ILE A 334 2.61 18.73 9.05
N ILE A 335 3.10 17.51 8.93
CA ILE A 335 2.27 16.32 8.73
C ILE A 335 1.31 16.23 9.90
N ASN A 336 0.02 16.17 9.58
CA ASN A 336 -1.07 16.05 10.53
C ASN A 336 -1.94 14.84 10.13
N GLU A 337 -1.46 13.66 10.48
CA GLU A 337 -2.15 12.37 10.21
C GLU A 337 -3.44 12.22 11.04
N VAL A 338 -3.68 13.12 12.01
CA VAL A 338 -4.95 13.16 12.74
C VAL A 338 -6.09 13.67 11.84
N LEU A 339 -5.79 14.66 10.97
CA LEU A 339 -6.78 15.37 10.18
C LEU A 339 -6.68 15.12 8.67
N LYS A 340 -5.52 14.68 8.18
CA LYS A 340 -5.19 14.66 6.76
C LYS A 340 -4.25 13.49 6.43
N GLY A 341 -4.51 12.79 5.34
CA GLY A 341 -3.49 11.96 4.70
C GLY A 341 -2.82 12.69 3.54
N TYR A 342 -1.59 12.33 3.23
CA TYR A 342 -0.78 13.00 2.21
C TYR A 342 -0.49 12.07 1.04
N LEU A 343 -0.57 12.59 -0.18
CA LEU A 343 -0.32 11.84 -1.40
C LEU A 343 0.67 12.57 -2.29
N LEU A 344 1.55 11.80 -2.90
CA LEU A 344 2.36 12.25 -4.03
C LEU A 344 1.71 11.79 -5.32
N TYR A 345 1.29 12.73 -6.15
CA TYR A 345 0.89 12.48 -7.52
C TYR A 345 2.06 12.68 -8.47
N ILE A 346 2.19 11.78 -9.44
CA ILE A 346 3.04 11.97 -10.59
C ILE A 346 2.22 11.94 -11.87
N ARG A 347 2.60 12.77 -12.83
CA ARG A 347 2.19 12.64 -14.22
C ARG A 347 3.42 12.38 -15.07
N PRO A 348 3.78 11.11 -15.29
CA PRO A 348 4.77 10.73 -16.28
C PRO A 348 4.43 11.28 -17.66
N GLY A 349 5.45 11.37 -18.52
CA GLY A 349 5.20 11.59 -19.93
C GLY A 349 4.47 10.41 -20.55
N ASN A 350 3.97 10.62 -21.76
CA ASN A 350 3.16 9.63 -22.48
C ASN A 350 3.96 8.79 -23.48
N SER A 351 5.28 8.70 -23.30
CA SER A 351 6.16 8.04 -24.25
C SER A 351 7.42 7.54 -23.56
N GLU A 352 8.13 6.61 -24.21
CA GLU A 352 9.45 6.16 -23.80
C GLU A 352 10.51 7.28 -23.74
N SER A 353 10.20 8.45 -24.30
CA SER A 353 11.06 9.63 -24.25
C SER A 353 10.83 10.49 -23.00
N ALA A 354 9.82 10.19 -22.17
CA ALA A 354 9.52 10.97 -20.97
C ALA A 354 8.89 10.07 -19.89
N LYS A 355 9.71 9.69 -18.90
CA LYS A 355 9.39 8.68 -17.89
C LYS A 355 9.63 9.23 -16.49
N MET A 356 8.80 8.86 -15.52
CA MET A 356 9.09 9.12 -14.10
C MET A 356 9.72 7.89 -13.47
N CYS A 357 10.78 8.05 -12.70
CA CYS A 357 11.58 6.97 -12.11
C CYS A 357 11.37 6.84 -10.59
N GLY A 358 10.84 7.87 -9.94
CA GLY A 358 10.37 7.79 -8.55
C GLY A 358 10.41 9.15 -7.86
N ILE A 359 10.03 9.16 -6.59
CA ILE A 359 10.10 10.35 -5.74
C ILE A 359 10.81 10.03 -4.43
N ARG A 360 11.76 10.89 -4.06
CA ARG A 360 12.35 10.90 -2.72
C ARG A 360 11.78 12.05 -1.90
N SER A 361 11.13 11.74 -0.79
CA SER A 361 10.61 12.72 0.15
C SER A 361 11.64 13.05 1.22
N PHE A 362 11.70 14.31 1.64
CA PHE A 362 12.59 14.81 2.68
C PHE A 362 11.77 15.36 3.83
N TYR A 363 12.10 14.94 5.05
CA TYR A 363 11.40 15.37 6.24
C TYR A 363 12.37 15.57 7.40
N THR A 364 11.98 16.38 8.36
CA THR A 364 12.70 16.54 9.61
C THR A 364 11.82 16.04 10.75
N LEU A 365 12.45 15.36 11.71
CA LEU A 365 11.77 15.04 12.96
C LEU A 365 11.23 16.33 13.58
N PRO A 366 10.06 16.29 14.23
CA PRO A 366 9.54 17.46 14.93
C PRO A 366 10.63 17.99 15.87
N VAL A 367 10.96 19.28 15.73
CA VAL A 367 11.75 19.98 16.75
C VAL A 367 10.94 19.83 18.02
N GLN A 368 11.43 19.06 19.00
CA GLN A 368 10.76 18.85 20.28
C GLN A 368 10.33 20.21 20.84
N GLY A 369 9.03 20.51 20.75
CA GLY A 369 8.58 21.89 20.93
C GLY A 369 7.08 22.13 20.82
N ARG A 370 6.28 21.20 20.27
CA ARG A 370 4.83 21.27 20.46
C ARG A 370 4.48 20.72 21.85
N SER A 371 4.78 21.53 22.87
CA SER A 371 3.99 21.52 24.09
C SER A 371 2.56 21.77 23.64
N THR A 372 1.76 20.70 23.53
CA THR A 372 0.32 20.84 23.42
C THR A 372 -0.10 21.70 24.60
N ALA A 373 -0.45 22.96 24.35
CA ALA A 373 -0.99 23.82 25.38
C ALA A 373 -2.18 23.05 25.96
N THR A 374 -2.01 22.54 27.18
CA THR A 374 -3.06 21.82 27.89
C THR A 374 -4.16 22.84 28.09
N ALA A 375 -5.13 22.88 27.18
CA ALA A 375 -6.33 23.67 27.33
C ALA A 375 -7.19 22.98 28.39
N SER A 376 -6.77 23.09 29.64
CA SER A 376 -7.60 22.75 30.80
C SER A 376 -8.71 23.80 30.91
N LYS A 377 -9.69 23.74 30.01
CA LYS A 377 -10.99 24.33 30.31
C LYS A 377 -11.71 23.34 31.22
N PRO A 378 -12.01 23.69 32.48
CA PRO A 378 -12.82 22.82 33.32
C PRO A 378 -14.19 22.64 32.65
N ILE A 379 -14.56 21.39 32.40
CA ILE A 379 -15.90 21.03 31.93
C ILE A 379 -16.87 21.35 33.08
N ALA A 380 -17.44 22.55 33.05
CA ALA A 380 -18.60 22.87 33.86
C ALA A 380 -19.79 22.08 33.30
N LYS A 381 -20.10 20.97 34.00
CA LYS A 381 -21.40 20.30 34.11
C LYS A 381 -22.55 21.03 33.37
N VAL A 382 -22.80 20.66 32.12
CA VAL A 382 -24.05 20.95 31.42
C VAL A 382 -25.10 19.98 31.94
N VAL A 383 -25.68 20.29 33.10
CA VAL A 383 -27.02 19.80 33.46
C VAL A 383 -27.97 20.84 32.92
N GLY A 384 -28.56 20.55 31.76
CA GLY A 384 -29.68 21.30 31.21
C GLY A 384 -30.97 20.59 31.58
N ASP A 385 -31.77 21.26 32.41
CA ASP A 385 -33.13 20.92 32.79
C ASP A 385 -33.99 20.49 31.59
N ARG A 386 -34.77 19.41 31.77
CA ARG A 386 -35.97 19.18 30.95
C ARG A 386 -37.08 20.05 31.52
N ASP A 387 -37.66 20.92 30.70
CA ASP A 387 -38.95 21.51 31.03
C ASP A 387 -40.09 20.56 30.65
N ALA A 388 -41.15 20.64 31.45
CA ALA A 388 -42.37 19.88 31.29
C ALA A 388 -43.38 20.73 30.52
N LYS A 389 -43.25 20.80 29.18
CA LYS A 389 -44.35 21.19 28.29
C LYS A 389 -43.99 20.86 26.82
N GLY A 390 -44.33 19.64 26.41
CA GLY A 390 -44.35 19.29 25.00
C GLY A 390 -45.23 20.27 24.21
N ALA A 391 -44.63 20.93 23.21
CA ALA A 391 -45.35 21.68 22.20
C ALA A 391 -44.62 21.55 20.85
N LEU A 392 -45.39 21.10 19.86
CA LEU A 392 -45.08 21.10 18.43
C LEU A 392 -45.02 22.54 17.92
N LEU A 393 -44.03 22.84 17.06
CA LEU A 393 -44.09 23.98 16.14
C LEU A 393 -43.75 23.53 14.72
N SER A 394 -44.52 24.11 13.81
CA SER A 394 -44.85 23.78 12.43
C SER A 394 -43.84 24.25 11.37
N GLU A 395 -43.98 23.63 10.19
CA GLU A 395 -43.61 24.05 8.83
C GLU A 395 -42.84 25.37 8.63
N ALA A 396 -41.68 25.27 7.98
CA ALA A 396 -41.15 26.31 7.10
C ALA A 396 -40.23 25.73 6.00
N THR A 397 -40.70 25.85 4.77
CA THR A 397 -39.99 26.17 3.51
C THR A 397 -38.74 25.39 3.08
N ASN A 398 -38.89 24.71 1.93
CA ASN A 398 -37.81 24.22 1.07
C ASN A 398 -36.88 25.34 0.61
N GLU A 399 -35.70 25.43 1.23
CA GLU A 399 -34.48 26.02 0.66
C GLU A 399 -33.46 24.87 0.54
N PRO A 400 -32.70 24.76 -0.56
CA PRO A 400 -31.62 23.78 -0.63
C PRO A 400 -30.58 24.12 0.45
N SER A 401 -30.46 23.26 1.45
CA SER A 401 -29.51 23.41 2.54
C SER A 401 -28.11 23.77 1.99
N PRO A 402 -27.46 24.84 2.47
CA PRO A 402 -26.05 25.03 2.19
C PRO A 402 -25.30 23.79 2.65
N ILE A 403 -24.33 23.34 1.85
CA ILE A 403 -23.42 22.24 2.18
C ILE A 403 -22.92 22.50 3.60
N GLN A 404 -23.44 21.74 4.58
CA GLN A 404 -22.88 21.77 5.93
C GLN A 404 -21.45 21.27 5.77
N THR A 405 -20.50 22.19 5.89
CA THR A 405 -19.11 21.83 6.07
C THR A 405 -19.07 21.06 7.37
N LEU A 406 -19.03 19.73 7.28
CA LEU A 406 -18.91 18.86 8.42
C LEU A 406 -17.55 19.22 9.05
N GLU A 407 -17.54 20.01 10.12
CA GLU A 407 -16.37 20.15 10.97
C GLU A 407 -16.11 18.78 11.56
N LEU A 408 -15.23 18.02 10.91
CA LEU A 408 -14.83 16.64 11.21
C LEU A 408 -14.13 16.48 12.59
N GLY A 409 -14.25 17.45 13.49
CA GLY A 409 -13.77 17.37 14.86
C GLY A 409 -14.52 18.35 15.76
N THR A 410 -15.62 17.91 16.37
CA THR A 410 -16.21 18.64 17.50
C THR A 410 -16.27 17.76 18.75
N VAL A 411 -15.48 18.19 19.75
CA VAL A 411 -15.58 17.94 21.20
C VAL A 411 -15.26 16.54 21.76
N GLU A 412 -15.61 15.43 21.12
CA GLU A 412 -15.28 14.10 21.72
C GLU A 412 -13.79 13.73 21.63
N GLU A 413 -13.06 14.34 20.69
CA GLU A 413 -11.67 14.00 20.41
C GLU A 413 -10.66 14.73 21.32
N SER A 414 -11.07 15.83 21.96
CA SER A 414 -10.22 16.60 22.88
C SER A 414 -10.19 16.05 24.30
N ALA A 415 -10.92 14.97 24.57
CA ALA A 415 -11.14 14.44 25.92
C ALA A 415 -10.38 13.14 26.24
N SER A 416 -9.43 12.67 25.41
CA SER A 416 -8.52 11.59 25.81
C SER A 416 -7.23 12.18 26.42
N PRO A 417 -7.06 12.20 27.75
CA PRO A 417 -5.91 12.82 28.41
C PRO A 417 -4.62 11.99 28.34
N ASN A 418 -4.59 10.84 27.67
CA ASN A 418 -3.39 10.02 27.54
C ASN A 418 -2.84 10.09 26.11
N ILE A 419 -1.93 11.03 25.88
CA ILE A 419 -1.16 11.24 24.64
C ILE A 419 -0.10 10.12 24.50
N THR A 420 -0.54 8.89 24.29
CA THR A 420 0.33 7.75 23.91
C THR A 420 -0.07 7.10 22.58
N ASP A 421 -1.13 7.60 21.95
CA ASP A 421 -1.69 7.00 20.76
C ASP A 421 -1.09 7.65 19.52
N GLU A 422 -0.56 6.81 18.61
CA GLU A 422 -0.13 7.21 17.28
C GLU A 422 -1.29 7.01 16.30
N TYR A 423 -1.36 7.90 15.29
CA TYR A 423 -2.40 7.90 14.27
C TYR A 423 -1.79 7.72 12.89
N GLN A 424 -2.50 7.01 12.03
CA GLN A 424 -2.19 6.93 10.60
C GLN A 424 -3.48 7.17 9.80
N PHE A 425 -3.47 8.15 8.90
CA PHE A 425 -4.57 8.37 7.98
C PHE A 425 -4.31 7.65 6.66
N LEU A 426 -5.17 6.70 6.36
CA LEU A 426 -5.16 5.97 5.10
C LEU A 426 -6.02 6.71 4.09
N THR A 427 -5.40 7.25 3.06
CA THR A 427 -6.16 7.87 1.98
C THR A 427 -6.85 6.78 1.14
N PRO A 428 -8.03 7.07 0.56
CA PRO A 428 -8.72 6.10 -0.28
C PRO A 428 -7.94 5.75 -1.57
N TYR A 429 -6.98 6.58 -1.97
CA TYR A 429 -6.11 6.36 -3.13
C TYR A 429 -4.96 5.39 -2.84
N SER A 430 -4.65 5.15 -1.57
CA SER A 430 -3.63 4.18 -1.15
C SER A 430 -4.13 2.74 -1.34
N PHE A 431 -5.44 2.55 -1.49
CA PHE A 431 -6.06 1.25 -1.60
C PHE A 431 -5.91 0.69 -3.00
N VAL A 432 -5.53 -0.58 -3.04
CA VAL A 432 -5.39 -1.33 -4.28
C VAL A 432 -6.62 -2.23 -4.44
N PRO A 433 -7.26 -2.24 -5.62
CA PRO A 433 -8.34 -3.19 -5.88
C PRO A 433 -7.84 -4.64 -5.82
N ARG A 434 -8.65 -5.59 -5.34
CA ARG A 434 -8.21 -6.99 -5.12
C ARG A 434 -8.11 -7.85 -6.41
N ASP A 435 -8.67 -7.37 -7.53
CA ASP A 435 -8.74 -7.98 -8.87
C ASP A 435 -8.61 -6.82 -9.89
N THR A 436 -8.41 -7.15 -11.15
CA THR A 436 -8.24 -6.21 -12.25
C THR A 436 -9.50 -5.87 -13.00
N ALA A 437 -10.60 -6.56 -12.71
CA ALA A 437 -11.92 -6.23 -13.25
C ALA A 437 -12.51 -4.90 -12.74
N TYR A 438 -11.75 -4.12 -11.95
CA TYR A 438 -12.28 -2.98 -11.22
C TYR A 438 -11.96 -1.64 -11.89
N VAL A 439 -13.02 -0.84 -12.02
CA VAL A 439 -12.98 0.57 -12.41
C VAL A 439 -13.12 1.38 -11.13
N GLN A 440 -12.01 1.94 -10.65
CA GLN A 440 -12.02 2.93 -9.58
C GLN A 440 -12.58 4.26 -10.13
N GLN A 441 -13.71 4.68 -9.59
CA GLN A 441 -14.27 6.00 -9.80
C GLN A 441 -13.90 6.89 -8.62
N ILE A 442 -13.49 8.12 -8.91
CA ILE A 442 -13.12 9.11 -7.90
C ILE A 442 -14.13 10.23 -7.96
N ASP A 443 -14.66 10.62 -6.80
CA ASP A 443 -15.50 11.80 -6.69
C ASP A 443 -14.65 13.07 -6.45
N ALA A 444 -15.26 14.24 -6.64
CA ALA A 444 -14.59 15.52 -6.44
C ALA A 444 -14.15 15.77 -4.98
N ALA A 445 -14.70 15.03 -4.01
CA ALA A 445 -14.37 15.11 -2.60
C ALA A 445 -13.20 14.18 -2.21
N GLY A 446 -12.69 13.40 -3.17
CA GLY A 446 -11.59 12.48 -2.99
C GLY A 446 -12.01 11.10 -2.46
N CYS A 447 -13.30 10.80 -2.42
CA CYS A 447 -13.80 9.46 -2.13
C CYS A 447 -13.72 8.57 -3.38
N VAL A 448 -13.54 7.27 -3.15
CA VAL A 448 -13.44 6.25 -4.20
C VAL A 448 -14.68 5.35 -4.16
N SER A 449 -15.22 5.02 -5.32
CA SER A 449 -16.28 4.03 -5.50
C SER A 449 -15.95 3.08 -6.63
N PHE A 450 -16.62 1.93 -6.66
CA PHE A 450 -16.35 0.88 -7.63
C PHE A 450 -17.65 0.36 -8.24
N ASP A 451 -17.57 -0.08 -9.50
CA ASP A 451 -18.75 -0.42 -10.30
C ASP A 451 -19.43 -1.74 -9.91
N THR A 452 -18.76 -2.60 -9.14
CA THR A 452 -19.23 -3.94 -8.74
C THR A 452 -18.86 -4.28 -7.30
N ASP A 453 -19.45 -5.36 -6.75
CA ASP A 453 -19.08 -5.98 -5.47
C ASP A 453 -17.57 -6.26 -5.46
N SER A 454 -16.84 -5.27 -4.97
CA SER A 454 -15.40 -5.23 -5.02
C SER A 454 -14.89 -5.23 -3.60
N GLU A 455 -13.66 -5.73 -3.48
CA GLU A 455 -12.91 -5.58 -2.26
C GLU A 455 -11.66 -4.80 -2.62
N ILE A 456 -11.44 -3.70 -1.89
CA ILE A 456 -10.19 -2.97 -1.95
C ILE A 456 -9.37 -3.28 -0.71
N THR A 457 -8.06 -3.29 -0.86
CA THR A 457 -7.13 -3.66 0.21
C THR A 457 -6.02 -2.64 0.36
N TYR A 458 -5.65 -2.37 1.60
CA TYR A 458 -4.44 -1.62 1.94
C TYR A 458 -3.66 -2.41 2.99
N THR A 459 -2.36 -2.58 2.77
CA THR A 459 -1.48 -3.30 3.71
C THR A 459 -0.49 -2.33 4.33
N PHE A 460 -0.36 -2.39 5.66
CA PHE A 460 0.61 -1.61 6.41
C PHE A 460 1.33 -2.47 7.45
N GLN A 461 2.46 -1.94 7.93
CA GLN A 461 3.22 -2.49 9.05
C GLN A 461 3.08 -1.54 10.23
N LEU A 462 2.86 -2.07 11.43
CA LEU A 462 2.97 -1.29 12.66
C LEU A 462 4.36 -1.50 13.27
N PRO A 463 4.88 -0.52 14.02
CA PRO A 463 6.11 -0.69 14.80
C PRO A 463 6.04 -1.93 15.70
N ALA A 464 7.21 -2.51 16.00
CA ALA A 464 7.32 -3.64 16.91
C ALA A 464 6.58 -3.37 18.23
N LYS A 465 5.77 -4.34 18.67
CA LYS A 465 4.99 -4.29 19.93
C LYS A 465 3.91 -3.20 19.97
N SER A 466 3.41 -2.78 18.82
CA SER A 466 2.26 -1.88 18.78
C SER A 466 0.96 -2.63 19.08
N ALA A 467 -0.06 -1.95 19.58
CA ALA A 467 -1.40 -2.53 19.70
C ALA A 467 -2.43 -1.63 19.03
N ILE A 468 -3.27 -2.19 18.16
CA ILE A 468 -4.36 -1.47 17.53
C ILE A 468 -5.41 -1.18 18.59
N LEU A 469 -5.80 0.09 18.71
CA LEU A 469 -6.83 0.55 19.63
C LEU A 469 -8.17 0.69 18.93
N GLY A 470 -8.16 1.04 17.64
CA GLY A 470 -9.36 1.03 16.81
C GLY A 470 -9.15 1.70 15.44
N ILE A 471 -10.22 1.74 14.66
CA ILE A 471 -10.24 2.30 13.32
C ILE A 471 -11.49 3.15 13.12
N ARG A 472 -11.35 4.31 12.48
CA ARG A 472 -12.45 5.19 12.08
C ARG A 472 -12.51 5.20 10.57
N PHE A 473 -13.68 4.88 10.03
CA PHE A 473 -13.95 4.93 8.60
C PHE A 473 -14.60 6.24 8.24
N TYR A 474 -14.20 6.81 7.11
CA TYR A 474 -14.86 7.95 6.48
C TYR A 474 -15.49 7.45 5.18
N TYR A 475 -16.78 7.66 5.01
CA TYR A 475 -17.51 7.17 3.85
C TYR A 475 -18.64 8.12 3.47
N ARG A 476 -19.11 7.97 2.23
CA ARG A 476 -20.26 8.68 1.69
C ARG A 476 -21.24 7.68 1.12
N ASN A 477 -22.43 7.57 1.71
CA ASN A 477 -23.46 6.66 1.26
C ASN A 477 -24.51 7.42 0.42
N LEU A 478 -24.68 7.06 -0.84
CA LEU A 478 -25.56 7.72 -1.79
C LEU A 478 -26.97 7.10 -1.83
N ALA A 479 -27.13 5.82 -1.48
CA ALA A 479 -28.41 5.11 -1.69
C ALA A 479 -28.79 4.14 -0.56
N GLY A 480 -28.18 4.26 0.62
CA GLY A 480 -28.50 3.45 1.79
C GLY A 480 -28.11 1.97 1.65
N ASN A 481 -27.11 1.66 0.83
CA ASN A 481 -26.54 0.32 0.76
C ASN A 481 -25.52 0.11 1.89
N GLY A 482 -25.34 -1.13 2.31
CA GLY A 482 -24.32 -1.50 3.28
C GLY A 482 -23.01 -1.82 2.58
N ALA A 483 -21.90 -1.51 3.24
CA ALA A 483 -20.57 -2.00 2.89
C ALA A 483 -19.97 -2.70 4.12
N THR A 484 -18.97 -3.55 3.94
CA THR A 484 -18.31 -4.23 5.08
C THR A 484 -16.84 -3.86 5.14
N ALA A 485 -16.43 -3.17 6.20
CA ALA A 485 -15.02 -2.94 6.51
C ALA A 485 -14.47 -4.14 7.27
N ARG A 486 -13.30 -4.66 6.89
CA ARG A 486 -12.65 -5.80 7.53
C ARG A 486 -11.20 -5.47 7.80
N LEU A 487 -10.69 -5.93 8.93
CA LEU A 487 -9.28 -5.86 9.24
C LEU A 487 -8.74 -7.26 9.40
N TRP A 488 -7.62 -7.56 8.74
CA TRP A 488 -7.01 -8.87 8.72
C TRP A 488 -5.59 -8.80 9.27
N ALA A 489 -5.22 -9.76 10.12
CA ALA A 489 -3.84 -10.05 10.45
C ALA A 489 -3.32 -11.09 9.45
N TYR A 490 -2.15 -10.84 8.88
CA TYR A 490 -1.44 -11.80 8.06
C TYR A 490 -0.06 -12.06 8.61
N ASP A 491 0.21 -13.30 9.01
CA ASP A 491 1.45 -13.70 9.68
C ASP A 491 2.62 -13.96 8.74
N GLY A 492 2.43 -13.73 7.44
CA GLY A 492 3.44 -14.12 6.48
C GLY A 492 3.55 -15.63 6.36
N ARG A 493 2.50 -16.45 6.56
CA ARG A 493 2.53 -17.91 6.35
C ARG A 493 1.19 -18.42 5.81
N GLY A 494 0.48 -17.58 5.08
CA GLY A 494 -0.86 -17.90 4.57
C GLY A 494 -1.93 -17.94 5.65
N TRP A 495 -1.62 -17.60 6.91
CA TRP A 495 -2.64 -17.38 7.92
C TRP A 495 -3.20 -15.97 7.75
N PHE A 496 -4.49 -15.89 7.42
CA PHE A 496 -5.18 -14.64 7.14
C PHE A 496 -6.42 -14.59 8.03
N ASN A 497 -6.27 -13.97 9.20
CA ASN A 497 -7.30 -14.00 10.24
C ASN A 497 -8.02 -12.66 10.34
N PRO A 498 -9.36 -12.64 10.31
CA PRO A 498 -10.09 -11.42 10.53
C PRO A 498 -9.91 -10.99 11.99
N ILE A 499 -9.31 -9.82 12.21
CA ILE A 499 -9.28 -9.15 13.50
C ILE A 499 -10.69 -8.64 13.82
N PHE A 500 -11.35 -8.02 12.83
CA PHE A 500 -12.77 -7.68 12.91
C PHE A 500 -13.41 -7.56 11.53
N ALA A 501 -14.74 -7.65 11.50
CA ALA A 501 -15.59 -7.26 10.39
C ALA A 501 -16.70 -6.34 10.91
N TYR A 502 -16.90 -5.21 10.23
CA TYR A 502 -17.82 -4.16 10.62
C TYR A 502 -18.74 -3.79 9.45
N GLN A 503 -20.05 -3.79 9.67
CA GLN A 503 -21.02 -3.37 8.68
C GLN A 503 -21.20 -1.85 8.74
N ILE A 504 -20.86 -1.17 7.65
CA ILE A 504 -21.04 0.28 7.48
C ILE A 504 -22.54 0.60 7.51
N PRO A 505 -22.99 1.53 8.36
CA PRO A 505 -24.38 1.95 8.42
C PRO A 505 -24.93 2.41 7.07
N THR A 506 -26.22 2.13 6.83
CA THR A 506 -26.96 2.52 5.63
C THR A 506 -27.44 3.98 5.64
N THR A 507 -26.96 4.80 6.57
CA THR A 507 -27.28 6.24 6.64
C THR A 507 -26.70 6.97 5.43
N THR A 508 -27.52 7.73 4.70
CA THR A 508 -27.10 8.50 3.52
C THR A 508 -26.28 9.75 3.89
N GLY A 509 -25.48 10.23 2.93
CA GLY A 509 -24.59 11.38 3.10
C GLY A 509 -23.17 11.00 3.53
N TYR A 510 -22.38 12.01 3.88
CA TYR A 510 -21.07 11.80 4.49
C TYR A 510 -21.24 11.39 5.95
N ALA A 511 -20.53 10.35 6.36
CA ALA A 511 -20.52 9.88 7.71
C ALA A 511 -19.13 9.35 8.08
N SER A 512 -18.92 9.21 9.39
CA SER A 512 -17.76 8.49 9.89
C SER A 512 -18.19 7.53 10.99
N GLN A 513 -17.47 6.43 11.11
CA GLN A 513 -17.82 5.41 12.08
C GLN A 513 -16.56 4.88 12.77
N ILE A 514 -16.60 4.91 14.10
CA ILE A 514 -15.55 4.39 14.97
C ILE A 514 -15.84 2.92 15.23
N VAL A 515 -14.81 2.09 15.08
CA VAL A 515 -14.79 0.71 15.55
C VAL A 515 -13.70 0.62 16.59
N ASP A 516 -14.13 0.69 17.85
CA ASP A 516 -13.24 0.48 19.00
C ASP A 516 -12.92 -1.00 19.11
N TYR A 517 -11.63 -1.31 19.28
CA TYR A 517 -11.21 -2.67 19.54
C TYR A 517 -11.38 -2.97 21.03
N THR A 518 -12.54 -3.54 21.39
CA THR A 518 -12.89 -3.92 22.77
C THR A 518 -12.56 -5.38 23.11
N GLY A 519 -12.08 -6.15 22.13
CA GLY A 519 -11.58 -7.51 22.36
C GLY A 519 -10.31 -7.51 23.21
N SER A 520 -9.99 -8.63 23.86
CA SER A 520 -8.65 -8.85 24.44
C SER A 520 -7.64 -8.42 23.39
N HIS A 521 -6.85 -7.38 23.69
CA HIS A 521 -5.89 -6.77 22.78
C HIS A 521 -5.35 -7.83 21.84
N TYR A 522 -5.46 -7.64 20.52
CA TYR A 522 -4.68 -8.45 19.59
C TYR A 522 -3.25 -8.05 19.88
N ASP A 523 -2.69 -8.74 20.87
CA ASP A 523 -1.52 -8.27 21.57
C ASP A 523 -0.35 -8.65 20.71
N LEU A 524 0.03 -7.70 19.87
CA LEU A 524 1.21 -7.87 19.07
C LEU A 524 2.48 -7.72 19.94
N SER A 525 2.39 -7.57 21.27
CA SER A 525 3.55 -7.43 22.17
C SER A 525 4.53 -8.60 22.11
N GLU A 526 4.07 -9.81 21.81
CA GLU A 526 4.92 -10.99 21.60
C GLU A 526 5.11 -11.38 20.12
N GLY A 527 4.41 -10.73 19.16
CA GLY A 527 4.34 -11.22 17.79
C GLY A 527 4.16 -10.19 16.65
N SER A 528 4.20 -8.87 16.91
CA SER A 528 4.03 -7.85 15.85
C SER A 528 5.13 -7.90 14.79
N ILE A 529 6.31 -8.43 15.13
CA ILE A 529 7.41 -8.58 14.18
C ILE A 529 7.09 -9.57 13.03
N HIS A 530 5.91 -10.18 13.01
CA HIS A 530 5.55 -11.17 11.99
C HIS A 530 4.28 -10.82 11.21
N HIS A 531 3.46 -9.89 11.69
CA HIS A 531 2.14 -9.65 11.12
C HIS A 531 2.09 -8.38 10.28
N SER A 532 1.71 -8.50 9.02
CA SER A 532 1.18 -7.37 8.26
C SER A 532 -0.31 -7.24 8.55
N ILE A 533 -0.81 -6.01 8.57
CA ILE A 533 -2.24 -5.78 8.71
C ILE A 533 -2.78 -5.38 7.35
N SER A 534 -3.78 -6.12 6.87
CA SER A 534 -4.51 -5.79 5.65
C SER A 534 -5.88 -5.27 6.05
N PHE A 535 -6.16 -4.03 5.69
CA PHE A 535 -7.50 -3.47 5.79
C PHE A 535 -8.22 -3.67 4.46
N SER A 536 -9.49 -4.11 4.51
CA SER A 536 -10.29 -4.31 3.32
C SER A 536 -11.70 -3.77 3.42
N LEU A 537 -12.27 -3.34 2.30
CA LEU A 537 -13.63 -2.85 2.23
C LEU A 537 -14.39 -3.60 1.14
N LEU A 538 -15.42 -4.36 1.54
CA LEU A 538 -16.28 -5.14 0.67
C LEU A 538 -17.56 -4.37 0.31
N ASN A 539 -17.94 -4.45 -0.97
CA ASN A 539 -19.10 -3.81 -1.58
C ASN A 539 -19.12 -2.27 -1.50
N PRO A 540 -18.01 -1.54 -1.76
CA PRO A 540 -18.09 -0.14 -2.12
C PRO A 540 -18.68 -0.02 -3.54
N THR A 541 -19.98 -0.16 -3.65
CA THR A 541 -20.72 0.07 -4.90
C THR A 541 -20.67 1.55 -5.29
N ASN A 542 -21.17 1.90 -6.47
CA ASN A 542 -21.47 3.30 -6.83
C ASN A 542 -22.46 4.00 -5.87
N THR A 543 -22.94 3.31 -4.83
CA THR A 543 -23.80 3.82 -3.79
C THR A 543 -23.13 3.95 -2.42
N VAL A 544 -21.93 3.40 -2.21
CA VAL A 544 -21.11 3.64 -1.00
C VAL A 544 -19.69 3.97 -1.43
N GLN A 545 -19.32 5.23 -1.26
CA GLN A 545 -17.98 5.73 -1.58
C GLN A 545 -17.13 5.73 -0.32
N PHE A 546 -15.90 5.26 -0.42
CA PHE A 546 -14.94 5.24 0.68
C PHE A 546 -14.04 6.47 0.61
N CYS A 547 -13.96 7.23 1.69
CA CYS A 547 -13.25 8.51 1.74
C CYS A 547 -11.94 8.45 2.51
N GLY A 548 -11.61 7.30 3.10
CA GLY A 548 -10.41 7.07 3.88
C GLY A 548 -10.69 6.35 5.19
N ALA A 549 -9.63 5.99 5.89
CA ALA A 549 -9.71 5.42 7.23
C ALA A 549 -8.62 6.04 8.11
N ARG A 550 -8.87 6.13 9.41
CA ARG A 550 -7.84 6.51 10.38
C ARG A 550 -7.68 5.38 11.38
N ILE A 551 -6.45 4.96 11.60
CA ILE A 551 -6.10 3.92 12.56
C ILE A 551 -5.42 4.60 13.74
N TRP A 552 -5.78 4.21 14.96
CA TRP A 552 -5.02 4.58 16.15
C TRP A 552 -4.46 3.33 16.82
N TYR A 553 -3.20 3.43 17.22
CA TYR A 553 -2.45 2.35 17.84
C TYR A 553 -1.52 2.89 18.91
N THR A 554 -1.17 2.03 19.86
CA THR A 554 -0.10 2.32 20.82
C THR A 554 1.23 1.87 20.24
N THR A 555 2.32 2.55 20.61
CA THR A 555 3.68 2.02 20.45
C THR A 555 4.27 1.68 21.81
N ALA A 556 5.00 0.57 21.92
CA ALA A 556 5.55 0.11 23.20
C ALA A 556 6.60 1.04 23.84
N LEU A 557 6.97 2.14 23.17
CA LEU A 557 8.15 2.95 23.52
C LEU A 557 7.88 4.19 24.39
N ARG A 558 6.76 4.26 25.11
CA ARG A 558 6.61 5.24 26.20
C ARG A 558 6.21 4.63 27.53
N HIS A 559 6.88 3.55 27.93
CA HIS A 559 7.12 3.38 29.36
C HIS A 559 8.11 4.48 29.78
N PHE A 560 7.58 5.66 30.11
CA PHE A 560 8.31 6.69 30.83
C PHE A 560 8.80 6.03 32.11
N TYR A 561 10.08 5.65 32.14
CA TYR A 561 10.78 5.42 33.39
C TYR A 561 10.77 6.78 34.08
N ILE A 562 9.77 7.03 34.93
CA ILE A 562 9.89 8.03 35.97
C ILE A 562 10.87 7.38 36.95
N PRO A 563 12.13 7.84 37.07
CA PRO A 563 12.92 7.47 38.21
C PRO A 563 12.15 8.01 39.41
N VAL A 564 11.42 7.14 40.10
CA VAL A 564 10.93 7.44 41.44
C VAL A 564 12.19 7.55 42.27
N ALA A 565 12.67 8.79 42.44
CA ALA A 565 13.68 9.08 43.44
C ALA A 565 13.04 8.76 44.80
N PHE A 566 13.32 7.57 45.31
CA PHE A 566 13.07 7.27 46.71
C PHE A 566 13.93 8.24 47.53
N LYS A 567 13.26 9.11 48.30
CA LYS A 567 13.89 9.89 49.36
C LYS A 567 14.00 9.04 50.61
#